data_AF-A0A2T3KPI8-F1
#
_entry.id   AF-A0A2T3KPI8-F1
#
_cell.length_a   1.000
_cell.length_b   1.000
_cell.length_c   1.000
_cell.angle_alpha   90.00
_cell.angle_beta   90.00
_cell.angle_gamma   90.00
#
_symmetry.space_group_name_H-M   'P 1'
#
loop_
_entity.id
_entity.type
_entity.pdbx_description
1 polymer ?
#
loop_
_entity_poly.entity_id
_entity_poly.type
_entity_poly.pdbx_seq_one_letter_code
_entity_poly.pdbx_strand_id
1 'polypeptide(L)'
;MHFIRYKVNPQHRGALPISQKSQWSVTEVEETALFEKARVNEWICPKDCFWSIDDNFDVIGIDAVGDLFVAKFWGNQGEWHGFPVSMKRQLDRPPTSAINDWVNKNIIRKRIGNKMAQGQF
;
A
#
# COMPACT_ATOMS: atom_id res chain seq x y z
N MET A 1 0.07 -4.99 -18.74
CA MET A 1 -0.87 -5.21 -17.62
C MET A 1 -2.29 -4.91 -18.10
N HIS A 2 -3.25 -5.82 -17.90
CA HIS A 2 -4.66 -5.59 -18.25
C HIS A 2 -5.34 -4.82 -17.10
N PHE A 3 -6.00 -3.70 -17.39
CA PHE A 3 -6.77 -2.93 -16.41
C PHE A 3 -8.18 -2.70 -16.96
N ILE A 4 -9.18 -3.11 -16.20
CA ILE A 4 -10.60 -2.90 -16.48
C ILE A 4 -11.15 -1.88 -15.49
N ARG A 5 -10.99 -2.13 -14.19
CA ARG A 5 -11.52 -1.25 -13.13
C ARG A 5 -10.80 -1.45 -11.81
N TYR A 6 -10.87 -0.40 -10.99
CA TYR A 6 -10.66 -0.51 -9.55
C TYR A 6 -11.97 -0.90 -8.86
N LYS A 7 -11.90 -1.78 -7.86
CA LYS A 7 -13.04 -2.20 -7.06
C LYS A 7 -12.62 -2.23 -5.59
N VAL A 8 -13.22 -1.38 -4.77
CA VAL A 8 -13.04 -1.43 -3.31
C VAL A 8 -13.38 -2.83 -2.83
N ASN A 9 -12.50 -3.42 -2.03
CA ASN A 9 -12.72 -4.73 -1.44
C ASN A 9 -13.35 -4.57 -0.05
N PRO A 10 -14.63 -4.96 0.16
CA PRO A 10 -15.31 -4.81 1.44
C PRO A 10 -14.62 -5.56 2.59
N GLN A 11 -13.77 -6.56 2.29
CA GLN A 11 -13.04 -7.32 3.30
C GLN A 11 -11.97 -6.48 4.05
N HIS A 12 -11.63 -5.30 3.52
CA HIS A 12 -10.72 -4.32 4.13
C HIS A 12 -11.48 -3.06 4.59
N ARG A 13 -12.81 -3.15 4.73
CA ARG A 13 -13.72 -2.06 5.11
C ARG A 13 -14.64 -2.54 6.26
N GLY A 14 -14.27 -2.25 7.50
CA GLY A 14 -15.12 -2.58 8.66
C GLY A 14 -14.45 -2.40 10.01
N ALA A 15 -15.26 -2.44 11.07
CA ALA A 15 -14.78 -2.50 12.45
C ALA A 15 -14.22 -3.89 12.75
N LEU A 16 -13.10 -3.96 13.47
CA LEU A 16 -12.56 -5.20 14.03
C LEU A 16 -13.66 -5.88 14.90
N PRO A 17 -13.90 -7.21 14.77
CA PRO A 17 -12.93 -8.24 14.42
C PRO A 17 -13.33 -9.14 13.23
N ILE A 18 -12.53 -9.17 12.16
CA ILE A 18 -12.51 -10.31 11.21
C ILE A 18 -11.07 -10.82 11.15
N SER A 19 -10.84 -11.93 11.83
CA SER A 19 -9.53 -12.51 12.13
C SER A 19 -8.58 -12.55 10.91
N GLN A 20 -7.64 -11.58 10.87
CA GLN A 20 -6.38 -11.54 10.09
C GLN A 20 -6.30 -10.59 8.87
N LYS A 21 -7.31 -9.77 8.54
CA LYS A 21 -7.17 -8.77 7.46
C LYS A 21 -6.99 -7.36 8.00
N SER A 22 -5.99 -6.65 7.47
CA SER A 22 -5.81 -5.22 7.69
C SER A 22 -7.01 -4.43 7.19
N GLN A 23 -7.32 -3.31 7.83
CA GLN A 23 -8.48 -2.46 7.51
C GLN A 23 -7.99 -1.08 7.07
N TRP A 24 -8.66 -0.51 6.07
CA TRP A 24 -8.47 0.88 5.67
C TRP A 24 -9.01 1.83 6.74
N SER A 25 -8.21 2.82 7.10
CA SER A 25 -8.64 3.94 7.96
C SER A 25 -9.04 5.16 7.13
N VAL A 26 -8.51 5.27 5.91
CA VAL A 26 -8.88 6.28 4.91
C VAL A 26 -10.20 5.93 4.23
N THR A 27 -10.85 6.88 3.57
CA THR A 27 -12.07 6.71 2.76
C THR A 27 -11.82 5.87 1.49
N GLU A 28 -12.89 5.46 0.80
CA GLU A 28 -12.81 4.78 -0.50
C GLU A 28 -12.22 5.67 -1.61
N VAL A 29 -12.50 6.98 -1.52
CA VAL A 29 -11.95 7.98 -2.44
C VAL A 29 -10.44 8.07 -2.26
N GLU A 30 -9.96 8.13 -1.02
CA GLU A 30 -8.53 8.17 -0.70
C GLU A 30 -7.81 6.86 -1.08
N GLU A 31 -8.43 5.69 -0.85
CA GLU A 31 -7.90 4.41 -1.33
C GLU A 31 -7.73 4.41 -2.87
N THR A 32 -8.73 4.89 -3.60
CA THR A 32 -8.68 4.97 -5.07
C THR A 32 -7.62 5.98 -5.53
N ALA A 33 -7.47 7.10 -4.82
CA ALA A 33 -6.42 8.07 -5.09
C ALA A 33 -5.02 7.47 -4.88
N LEU A 34 -4.82 6.67 -3.83
CA LEU A 34 -3.57 5.95 -3.59
C LEU A 34 -3.25 4.95 -4.72
N PHE A 35 -4.27 4.27 -5.25
CA PHE A 35 -4.12 3.38 -6.41
C PHE A 35 -3.68 4.15 -7.67
N GLU A 36 -4.39 5.23 -8.02
CA GLU A 36 -4.05 6.05 -9.18
C GLU A 36 -2.66 6.68 -9.04
N LYS A 37 -2.32 7.13 -7.84
CA LYS A 37 -0.98 7.64 -7.51
C LYS A 37 0.09 6.59 -7.77
N ALA A 38 -0.10 5.35 -7.33
CA ALA A 38 0.86 4.28 -7.58
C ALA A 38 1.00 3.95 -9.07
N ARG A 39 -0.10 4.02 -9.83
CA ARG A 39 -0.13 3.80 -11.27
C ARG A 39 0.62 4.89 -12.04
N VAL A 40 0.34 6.16 -11.74
CA VAL A 40 0.98 7.33 -12.38
C VAL A 40 2.48 7.38 -12.11
N ASN A 41 2.89 7.02 -10.89
CA ASN A 41 4.30 7.02 -10.51
C ASN A 41 5.03 5.72 -10.81
N GLU A 42 4.36 4.74 -11.42
CA GLU A 42 4.91 3.43 -11.77
C GLU A 42 5.57 2.71 -10.58
N TRP A 43 4.97 2.83 -9.39
CA TRP A 43 5.40 2.15 -8.17
C TRP A 43 4.99 0.68 -8.19
N ILE A 44 5.46 -0.05 -9.19
CA ILE A 44 5.10 -1.43 -9.50
C ILE A 44 6.25 -2.39 -9.20
N CYS A 45 5.93 -3.58 -8.68
CA CYS A 45 6.90 -4.66 -8.52
C CYS A 45 6.84 -5.65 -9.69
N PRO A 46 7.85 -6.52 -9.87
CA PRO A 46 7.89 -7.50 -10.99
C PRO A 46 6.73 -8.50 -11.04
N LYS A 47 5.90 -8.59 -9.99
CA LYS A 47 4.70 -9.43 -9.93
C LYS A 47 3.42 -8.67 -10.29
N ASP A 48 3.53 -7.53 -10.97
CA ASP A 48 2.41 -6.63 -11.28
C ASP A 48 1.59 -6.29 -10.03
N CYS A 49 2.24 -5.85 -8.96
CA CYS A 49 1.57 -5.26 -7.80
C CYS A 49 2.01 -3.80 -7.66
N PHE A 50 1.06 -2.90 -7.44
CA PHE A 50 1.34 -1.49 -7.16
C PHE A 50 1.47 -1.24 -5.66
N TRP A 51 2.21 -0.19 -5.33
CA TRP A 51 2.50 0.21 -3.96
C TRP A 51 2.32 1.71 -3.83
N SER A 52 1.77 2.17 -2.71
CA SER A 52 1.57 3.60 -2.48
C SER A 52 1.72 3.94 -1.01
N ILE A 53 1.92 5.23 -0.75
CA ILE A 53 1.91 5.84 0.58
C ILE A 53 1.18 7.18 0.49
N ASP A 54 0.64 7.62 1.61
CA ASP A 54 0.13 8.98 1.77
C ASP A 54 1.27 10.02 1.59
N ASP A 55 0.94 11.22 1.10
CA ASP A 55 1.92 12.29 0.82
C ASP A 55 2.58 12.88 2.08
N ASN A 56 1.90 12.82 3.22
CA ASN A 56 2.46 13.23 4.51
C ASN A 56 3.03 12.05 5.29
N PHE A 57 2.99 10.85 4.69
CA PHE A 57 3.32 9.60 5.35
C PHE A 57 2.47 9.35 6.60
N ASP A 58 1.18 9.68 6.52
CA ASP A 58 0.21 9.43 7.58
C ASP A 58 -0.26 7.96 7.61
N VAL A 59 -0.92 7.59 8.72
CA VAL A 59 -1.54 6.27 8.89
C VAL A 59 -2.70 6.12 7.90
N ILE A 60 -2.66 5.08 7.07
CA ILE A 60 -3.70 4.80 6.08
C ILE A 60 -4.58 3.60 6.44
N GLY A 61 -4.16 2.81 7.42
CA GLY A 61 -4.88 1.63 7.86
C GLY A 61 -4.36 1.08 9.18
N ILE A 62 -5.01 0.02 9.65
CA ILE A 62 -4.68 -0.67 10.91
C ILE A 62 -4.75 -2.19 10.74
N ASP A 63 -3.97 -2.92 11.52
CA ASP A 63 -4.14 -4.35 11.74
C ASP A 63 -4.17 -4.70 13.23
N ALA A 64 -4.08 -6.00 13.56
CA ALA A 64 -4.07 -6.47 14.94
C ALA A 64 -2.81 -6.06 15.74
N VAL A 65 -1.76 -5.58 15.07
CA VAL A 65 -0.47 -5.20 15.65
C VAL A 65 -0.36 -3.68 15.77
N GLY A 66 -0.96 -2.91 14.85
CA GLY A 66 -1.05 -1.45 14.96
C GLY A 66 -1.23 -0.75 13.63
N ASP A 67 -0.67 0.46 13.55
CA ASP A 67 -0.82 1.37 12.42
C ASP A 67 -0.05 0.92 11.18
N LEU A 68 -0.66 1.15 10.01
CA LEU A 68 -0.14 0.81 8.70
C LEU A 68 -0.06 2.05 7.82
N PHE A 69 1.07 2.18 7.11
CA PHE A 69 1.42 3.38 6.34
C PHE A 69 1.58 3.12 4.84
N VAL A 70 1.56 1.85 4.43
CA VAL A 70 1.84 1.42 3.06
C VAL A 70 0.65 0.67 2.48
N ALA A 71 0.27 1.03 1.26
CA ALA A 71 -0.76 0.39 0.49
C ALA A 71 -0.15 -0.59 -0.51
N LYS A 72 -0.80 -1.73 -0.70
CA LYS A 72 -0.50 -2.71 -1.75
C LYS A 72 -1.74 -2.95 -2.58
N PHE A 73 -1.58 -2.95 -3.90
CA PHE A 73 -2.65 -3.22 -4.86
C PHE A 73 -2.25 -4.34 -5.78
N TRP A 74 -3.18 -5.24 -6.07
CA TRP A 74 -2.97 -6.32 -7.01
C TRP A 74 -4.20 -6.51 -7.88
N GLY A 75 -3.97 -6.99 -9.10
CA GLY A 75 -5.00 -7.22 -10.08
C GLY A 75 -5.25 -8.70 -10.33
N ASN A 76 -6.52 -9.07 -10.50
CA ASN A 76 -6.90 -10.36 -11.05
C ASN A 76 -7.80 -10.15 -12.27
N GLN A 77 -7.41 -10.68 -13.43
CA GLN A 77 -8.17 -10.55 -14.68
C GLN A 77 -8.54 -9.10 -15.06
N GLY A 78 -7.75 -8.11 -14.62
CA GLY A 78 -7.97 -6.69 -14.87
C GLY A 78 -8.84 -5.97 -13.83
N GLU A 79 -9.37 -6.68 -12.84
CA GLU A 79 -9.98 -6.06 -11.66
C GLU A 79 -8.95 -5.88 -10.55
N TRP A 80 -8.80 -4.65 -10.07
CA TRP A 80 -7.81 -4.28 -9.06
C TRP A 80 -8.48 -3.91 -7.75
N HIS A 81 -7.82 -4.25 -6.65
CA HIS A 81 -8.17 -3.77 -5.31
C HIS A 81 -6.93 -3.66 -4.44
N GLY A 82 -7.06 -2.95 -3.33
CA GLY A 82 -5.96 -2.66 -2.43
C GLY A 82 -6.24 -3.06 -0.99
N PHE A 83 -5.16 -3.06 -0.22
CA PHE A 83 -5.20 -3.16 1.24
C PHE A 83 -3.95 -2.51 1.86
N PRO A 84 -4.05 -1.98 3.08
CA PRO A 84 -2.89 -1.51 3.80
C PRO A 84 -2.08 -2.72 4.31
N VAL A 85 -0.76 -2.60 4.41
CA VAL A 85 0.11 -3.73 4.74
C VAL A 85 1.19 -3.39 5.77
N SER A 86 1.58 -4.41 6.54
CA SER A 86 2.76 -4.36 7.42
C SER A 86 4.00 -4.88 6.69
N MET A 87 5.09 -4.14 6.86
CA MET A 87 6.40 -4.38 6.24
C MET A 87 7.17 -5.58 6.78
N LYS A 88 6.71 -6.13 7.91
CA LYS A 88 7.36 -7.23 8.63
C LYS A 88 7.43 -8.49 7.75
N ARG A 89 6.40 -8.76 6.96
CA ARG A 89 6.35 -9.90 6.03
C ARG A 89 7.08 -9.57 4.73
N GLN A 90 7.95 -10.46 4.26
CA GLN A 90 8.74 -10.24 3.04
C GLN A 90 7.88 -10.02 1.79
N LEU A 91 6.72 -10.70 1.69
CA LEU A 91 5.79 -10.56 0.57
C LEU A 91 5.07 -9.20 0.55
N ASP A 92 5.10 -8.48 1.65
CA ASP A 92 4.45 -7.19 1.85
C ASP A 92 5.48 -6.05 1.89
N ARG A 93 6.63 -6.26 1.22
CA ARG A 93 7.67 -5.25 0.98
C ARG A 93 7.56 -4.60 -0.41
N PRO A 94 7.39 -3.27 -0.53
CA PRO A 94 7.53 -2.53 -1.77
C PRO A 94 8.88 -2.79 -2.43
N PRO A 95 8.93 -2.70 -3.76
CA PRO A 95 10.19 -2.75 -4.47
C PRO A 95 11.07 -1.56 -4.07
N THR A 96 12.39 -1.77 -4.05
CA THR A 96 13.37 -0.72 -3.73
C THR A 96 13.23 0.50 -4.64
N SER A 97 12.76 0.33 -5.89
CA SER A 97 12.46 1.43 -6.80
C SER A 97 11.40 2.39 -6.25
N ALA A 98 10.27 1.86 -5.75
CA ALA A 98 9.22 2.67 -5.14
C ALA A 98 9.73 3.37 -3.87
N ILE A 99 10.46 2.66 -3.00
CA ILE A 99 11.03 3.24 -1.77
C ILE A 99 12.00 4.39 -2.10
N ASN A 100 12.89 4.19 -3.09
CA ASN A 100 13.82 5.23 -3.50
C ASN A 100 13.10 6.46 -4.05
N ASP A 101 12.03 6.25 -4.84
CA ASP A 101 11.25 7.36 -5.37
C ASP A 101 10.51 8.12 -4.26
N TRP A 102 9.96 7.44 -3.25
CA TRP A 102 9.38 8.09 -2.06
C TRP A 102 10.38 8.93 -1.29
N VAL A 103 11.64 8.48 -1.19
CA VAL A 103 12.73 9.25 -0.59
C VAL A 103 13.10 10.44 -1.46
N ASN A 104 13.22 10.26 -2.78
CA ASN A 104 13.58 11.33 -3.71
C ASN A 104 12.51 12.43 -3.78
N LYS A 105 11.24 12.06 -3.62
CA LYS A 105 10.10 12.98 -3.51
C LYS A 105 9.93 13.61 -2.13
N ASN A 106 10.81 13.30 -1.18
CA ASN A 106 10.76 13.75 0.21
C ASN A 106 9.47 13.37 0.95
N ILE A 107 8.75 12.34 0.51
CA ILE A 107 7.57 11.81 1.22
C ILE A 107 8.03 11.10 2.50
N ILE A 108 9.15 10.37 2.42
CA ILE A 108 9.78 9.73 3.58
C ILE A 108 11.26 10.08 3.68
N ARG A 109 11.79 10.08 4.91
CA ARG A 109 13.24 10.21 5.14
C ARG A 109 13.96 8.92 4.72
N LYS A 110 15.19 9.05 4.22
CA LYS A 110 16.07 7.91 3.87
C LYS A 110 16.15 6.83 4.96
N ARG A 111 16.19 7.24 6.24
CA ARG A 111 16.20 6.30 7.38
C ARG A 111 14.96 5.41 7.44
N ILE A 112 13.79 5.95 7.12
CA ILE A 112 12.53 5.20 7.05
C ILE A 112 12.57 4.22 5.87
N GLY A 113 12.99 4.69 4.69
CA GLY A 113 13.15 3.83 3.52
C GLY A 113 14.06 2.63 3.76
N ASN A 114 15.19 2.84 4.45
CA ASN A 114 16.09 1.73 4.84
C ASN A 114 15.41 0.71 5.76
N LYS A 115 14.63 1.17 6.76
CA LYS A 115 13.88 0.27 7.64
C LYS A 115 12.82 -0.52 6.88
N MET A 116 12.10 0.12 5.95
CA MET A 116 11.11 -0.55 5.09
C MET A 116 11.75 -1.66 4.26
N ALA A 117 12.88 -1.38 3.60
CA ALA A 117 13.60 -2.37 2.79
C ALA A 117 14.08 -3.57 3.62
N GLN A 118 14.46 -3.34 4.88
CA GLN A 118 14.88 -4.38 5.82
C GLN A 118 13.71 -5.10 6.52
N GLY A 119 12.47 -4.60 6.39
CA GLY A 119 11.29 -5.09 7.10
C GLY A 119 11.32 -4.82 8.60
N GLN A 120 11.97 -3.73 9.00
CA GLN A 120 12.09 -3.26 10.39
C GLN A 120 11.25 -1.99 10.65
N PHE A 121 10.38 -1.64 9.70
CA PHE A 121 9.38 -0.59 9.85
C PHE A 121 8.13 -1.19 10.49
#